data_AF-A0A1F4KAA8-F1
#
_entry.id   AF-A0A1F4KAA8-F1
#
_cell.length_a   1.000
_cell.length_b   1.000
_cell.length_c   1.000
_cell.angle_alpha   90.00
_cell.angle_beta   90.00
_cell.angle_gamma   90.00
#
_symmetry.space_group_name_H-M   'P 1'
#
loop_
_entity.id
_entity.type
_entity.pdbx_description
1 polymer ?
#
loop_
_entity_poly.entity_id
_entity_poly.type
_entity_poly.pdbx_seq_one_letter_code
_entity_poly.pdbx_strand_id
1 'polypeptide(L)'
;MSRPLLPRKWASLALPLLLAASLAACSGLQRTTGSLPDAAVLDALPVIKLGQAKPAQGDYIVYLPASELVSASAKVQGTLFEKTDSKELQVKLKQDLYLYKNWVSTDKRQWVKDADAITGNVHVKLPGYDNPQAGEVLIELNTKS
;
A
#
# COMPACT_ATOMS: atom_id res chain seq x y z
N MET A 1 -59.09 -26.39 39.52
CA MET A 1 -58.06 -26.15 38.48
C MET A 1 -57.97 -24.65 38.24
N SER A 2 -57.02 -23.99 38.92
CA SER A 2 -56.91 -22.52 38.92
C SER A 2 -55.57 -22.14 38.30
N ARG A 3 -55.58 -21.40 37.19
CA ARG A 3 -54.39 -20.87 36.52
C ARG A 3 -53.86 -19.64 37.28
N PRO A 4 -52.54 -19.51 37.53
CA PRO A 4 -52.01 -18.29 38.11
C PRO A 4 -51.83 -17.21 37.03
N LEU A 5 -52.26 -16.00 37.36
CA LEU A 5 -52.02 -14.76 36.62
C LEU A 5 -50.59 -14.27 36.90
N LEU A 6 -49.75 -14.19 35.87
CA LEU A 6 -48.43 -13.53 35.96
C LEU A 6 -48.59 -12.01 35.77
N PRO A 7 -47.99 -11.18 36.64
CA PRO A 7 -48.15 -9.73 36.56
C PRO A 7 -47.28 -9.11 35.46
N ARG A 8 -47.98 -8.42 34.57
CA ARG A 8 -47.57 -7.52 33.50
C ARG A 8 -46.83 -6.28 34.03
N LYS A 9 -45.58 -6.37 34.51
CA LYS A 9 -44.82 -5.17 34.93
C LYS A 9 -43.29 -5.21 34.69
N TRP A 10 -42.75 -5.99 33.78
CA TRP A 10 -41.27 -6.06 33.61
C TRP A 10 -40.78 -5.62 32.22
N ALA A 11 -41.51 -4.73 31.54
CA ALA A 11 -41.23 -4.33 30.16
C ALA A 11 -40.71 -2.90 29.98
N SER A 12 -40.12 -2.26 31.01
CA SER A 12 -39.78 -0.83 30.92
C SER A 12 -38.37 -0.43 31.38
N LEU A 13 -37.46 -1.38 31.63
CA LEU A 13 -36.09 -1.04 32.04
C LEU A 13 -34.98 -1.59 31.14
N ALA A 14 -35.31 -2.33 30.07
CA ALA A 14 -34.30 -2.91 29.18
C ALA A 14 -33.90 -2.02 27.99
N LEU A 15 -34.50 -0.84 27.82
CA LEU A 15 -34.30 -0.02 26.62
C LEU A 15 -33.13 1.01 26.66
N PRO A 16 -32.62 1.51 27.81
CA PRO A 16 -31.50 2.45 27.76
C PRO A 16 -30.12 1.77 27.73
N LEU A 17 -30.03 0.46 28.01
CA LEU A 17 -28.75 -0.25 28.07
C LEU A 17 -28.20 -0.69 26.71
N LEU A 18 -29.05 -0.76 25.67
CA LEU A 18 -28.64 -1.25 24.34
C LEU A 18 -28.05 -0.16 23.42
N LEU A 19 -28.17 1.13 23.75
CA LEU A 19 -27.62 2.21 22.92
C LEU A 19 -26.17 2.60 23.23
N ALA A 20 -25.59 2.16 24.35
CA ALA A 20 -24.20 2.50 24.71
C ALA A 20 -23.15 1.56 24.10
N ALA A 21 -23.56 0.42 23.52
CA ALA A 21 -22.63 -0.59 23.03
C ALA A 21 -22.21 -0.43 21.56
N SER A 22 -22.78 0.52 20.82
CA SER A 22 -22.53 0.67 19.37
C SER A 22 -21.31 1.54 19.01
N LEU A 23 -20.70 2.27 19.95
CA LEU A 23 -19.52 3.12 19.64
C LEU A 23 -18.16 2.41 19.78
N ALA A 24 -18.09 1.21 20.39
CA ALA A 24 -16.82 0.51 20.58
C ALA A 24 -16.32 -0.26 19.33
N ALA A 25 -17.09 -0.26 18.24
CA ALA A 25 -16.74 -1.00 17.02
C ALA A 25 -15.90 -0.19 16.01
N CYS A 26 -15.69 1.11 16.22
CA CYS A 26 -14.89 1.94 15.30
C CYS A 26 -13.38 1.96 15.59
N SER A 27 -12.92 1.39 16.71
CA SER A 27 -11.49 1.30 17.03
C SER A 27 -10.76 0.15 16.31
N GLY A 28 -11.48 -0.71 15.59
CA GLY A 28 -10.89 -1.80 14.78
C GLY A 28 -10.21 -1.35 13.48
N LEU A 29 -10.40 -0.08 13.07
CA LEU A 29 -9.83 0.51 11.86
C LEU A 29 -8.52 1.28 12.09
N GLN A 30 -7.95 1.24 13.31
CA GLN A 30 -6.64 1.83 13.60
C GLN A 30 -5.44 1.00 13.07
N ARG A 31 -5.68 -0.08 12.34
CA ARG A 31 -4.62 -0.67 11.50
C ARG A 31 -4.35 0.29 10.35
N THR A 32 -3.42 1.24 10.50
CA THR A 32 -2.53 1.74 9.42
C THR A 32 -1.63 2.91 9.80
N THR A 33 -1.72 3.50 11.00
CA THR A 33 -0.67 4.43 11.47
C THR A 33 0.46 3.65 12.16
N GLY A 34 1.10 2.74 11.41
CA GLY A 34 2.28 2.03 11.92
C GLY A 34 3.40 3.03 12.18
N SER A 35 3.76 3.22 13.45
CA SER A 35 4.99 3.92 13.81
C SER A 35 6.19 3.15 13.27
N LEU A 36 7.23 3.87 12.85
CA LEU A 36 8.50 3.25 12.49
C LEU A 36 9.04 2.49 13.72
N PRO A 37 9.42 1.21 13.58
CA PRO A 37 10.12 0.48 14.64
C PRO A 37 11.45 1.14 15.01
N ASP A 38 11.96 0.84 16.20
CA ASP A 38 13.28 1.33 16.64
C ASP A 38 14.40 0.85 15.70
N ALA A 39 15.47 1.64 15.60
CA ALA A 39 16.59 1.38 14.70
C ALA A 39 17.20 -0.03 14.86
N ALA A 40 17.33 -0.52 16.09
CA ALA A 40 17.87 -1.86 16.36
C ALA A 40 16.99 -2.97 15.77
N VAL A 41 15.67 -2.78 15.73
CA VAL A 41 14.73 -3.74 15.12
C VAL A 41 14.88 -3.70 13.60
N LEU A 42 14.92 -2.50 13.00
CA LEU A 42 15.10 -2.33 11.55
C LEU A 42 16.43 -2.88 11.04
N ASP A 43 17.51 -2.70 11.80
CA ASP A 43 18.83 -3.19 11.44
C ASP A 43 18.90 -4.72 11.41
N ALA A 44 18.15 -5.37 12.30
CA ALA A 44 18.04 -6.83 12.37
C ALA A 44 17.13 -7.43 11.28
N LEU A 45 16.33 -6.62 10.57
CA LEU A 45 15.45 -7.13 9.53
C LEU A 45 16.27 -7.68 8.34
N PRO A 46 15.84 -8.80 7.74
CA PRO A 46 16.41 -9.27 6.50
C PRO A 46 16.22 -8.23 5.39
N VAL A 47 17.27 -8.00 4.62
CA VAL A 47 17.27 -7.11 3.45
C VAL A 47 17.30 -7.98 2.21
N ILE A 48 16.32 -7.84 1.34
CA ILE A 48 16.24 -8.56 0.05
C ILE A 48 16.34 -7.56 -1.09
N LYS A 49 17.00 -7.94 -2.20
CA LYS A 49 16.94 -7.14 -3.43
C LYS A 49 15.59 -7.29 -4.10
N LEU A 50 15.16 -6.28 -4.85
CA LEU A 50 13.98 -6.39 -5.71
C LEU A 50 14.07 -7.63 -6.62
N GLY A 51 12.99 -8.40 -6.71
CA GLY A 51 12.91 -9.63 -7.50
C GLY A 51 13.38 -10.89 -6.77
N GLN A 52 14.02 -10.77 -5.61
CA GLN A 52 14.35 -11.93 -4.76
C GLN A 52 13.11 -12.43 -4.01
N ALA A 53 13.13 -13.72 -3.64
CA ALA A 53 12.06 -14.33 -2.85
C ALA A 53 11.94 -13.65 -1.48
N LYS A 54 10.70 -13.34 -1.08
CA LYS A 54 10.43 -12.80 0.26
C LYS A 54 10.70 -13.86 1.34
N PRO A 55 11.12 -13.47 2.55
CA PRO A 55 11.20 -14.38 3.68
C PRO A 55 9.86 -15.06 3.98
N ALA A 56 9.91 -16.29 4.49
CA ALA A 56 8.70 -17.08 4.78
C ALA A 56 7.83 -16.44 5.87
N GLN A 57 8.45 -15.76 6.83
CA GLN A 57 7.81 -15.10 7.96
C GLN A 57 8.57 -13.82 8.33
N GLY A 58 7.87 -12.93 9.03
CA GLY A 58 8.43 -11.69 9.53
C GLY A 58 8.47 -10.55 8.51
N ASP A 59 8.83 -9.39 9.02
CA ASP A 59 9.07 -8.18 8.24
C ASP A 59 10.43 -8.25 7.53
N TYR A 60 10.57 -7.47 6.47
CA TYR A 60 11.80 -7.38 5.68
C TYR A 60 11.91 -6.00 5.01
N ILE A 61 13.12 -5.67 4.58
CA ILE A 61 13.44 -4.45 3.84
C ILE A 61 13.71 -4.83 2.38
N VAL A 62 13.11 -4.11 1.44
CA VAL A 62 13.43 -4.23 0.02
C VAL A 62 14.52 -3.23 -0.32
N TYR A 63 15.59 -3.70 -0.94
CA TYR A 63 16.72 -2.90 -1.38
C TYR A 63 16.72 -2.74 -2.91
N LEU A 64 16.79 -1.48 -3.34
CA LEU A 64 16.91 -1.07 -4.73
C LEU A 64 18.27 -0.38 -4.91
N PRO A 65 19.28 -1.08 -5.45
CA PRO A 65 20.60 -0.50 -5.67
C PRO A 65 20.61 0.46 -6.87
N ALA A 66 21.24 1.62 -6.73
CA ALA A 66 21.51 2.54 -7.84
C ALA A 66 22.53 1.99 -8.83
N SER A 67 23.36 1.03 -8.42
CA SER A 67 24.35 0.42 -9.30
C SER A 67 23.76 -0.53 -10.33
N GLU A 68 22.53 -1.01 -10.15
CA GLU A 68 21.90 -2.02 -11.00
C GLU A 68 20.67 -1.46 -11.74
N LEU A 69 20.28 -2.14 -12.81
CA LEU A 69 19.04 -1.83 -13.52
C LEU A 69 17.86 -2.41 -12.75
N VAL A 70 16.86 -1.58 -12.53
CA VAL A 70 15.55 -1.96 -12.00
C VAL A 70 14.64 -2.27 -13.18
N SER A 71 14.16 -3.51 -13.24
CA SER A 71 13.21 -3.96 -14.26
C SER A 71 11.77 -3.70 -13.83
N ALA A 72 10.96 -3.14 -14.73
CA ALA A 72 9.52 -3.02 -14.60
C ALA A 72 8.83 -3.58 -15.86
N SER A 73 7.70 -4.28 -15.70
CA SER A 73 6.93 -4.81 -16.83
C SER A 73 5.77 -3.89 -17.17
N ALA A 74 5.69 -3.44 -18.42
CA ALA A 74 4.54 -2.75 -18.98
C ALA A 74 3.75 -3.74 -19.85
N LYS A 75 2.43 -3.86 -19.61
CA LYS A 75 1.56 -4.80 -20.33
C LYS A 75 0.36 -4.07 -20.93
N VAL A 76 0.07 -4.37 -22.20
CA VAL A 76 -1.12 -3.91 -22.93
C VAL A 76 -2.04 -5.10 -23.16
N GLN A 77 -3.27 -5.03 -22.66
CA GLN A 77 -4.27 -6.08 -22.76
C GLN A 77 -5.68 -5.50 -22.78
N GLY A 78 -6.62 -6.21 -23.40
CA GLY A 78 -8.03 -5.80 -23.48
C GLY A 78 -8.77 -6.50 -24.61
N THR A 79 -10.09 -6.39 -24.66
CA THR A 79 -10.94 -7.02 -25.69
C THR A 79 -10.93 -6.28 -27.03
N LEU A 80 -10.52 -5.00 -27.03
CA LEU A 80 -10.41 -4.20 -28.24
C LEU A 80 -9.18 -4.55 -29.08
N PHE A 81 -8.15 -5.12 -28.46
CA PHE A 81 -6.90 -5.47 -29.14
C PHE A 81 -6.95 -6.90 -29.63
N GLU A 82 -6.64 -7.13 -30.91
CA GLU A 82 -6.47 -8.47 -31.48
C GLU A 82 -5.27 -9.22 -30.86
N LYS A 83 -4.28 -8.48 -30.36
CA LYS A 83 -3.08 -9.01 -29.73
C LYS A 83 -2.72 -8.21 -28.49
N THR A 84 -2.38 -8.91 -27.42
CA THR A 84 -1.76 -8.33 -26.22
C THR A 84 -0.24 -8.24 -26.39
N ASP A 85 0.39 -7.24 -25.80
CA ASP A 85 1.86 -7.13 -25.79
C ASP A 85 2.37 -6.81 -24.38
N SER A 86 3.64 -7.10 -24.12
CA SER A 86 4.32 -6.70 -22.91
C SER A 86 5.77 -6.36 -23.20
N LYS A 87 6.28 -5.34 -22.52
CA LYS A 87 7.69 -4.92 -22.60
C LYS A 87 8.29 -4.85 -21.22
N GLU A 88 9.57 -5.21 -21.13
CA GLU A 88 10.39 -4.96 -19.97
C GLU A 88 11.06 -3.60 -20.14
N LEU A 89 10.85 -2.74 -19.14
CA LEU A 89 11.48 -1.44 -19.00
C LEU A 89 12.64 -1.59 -18.01
N GLN A 90 13.82 -1.11 -18.38
CA GLN A 90 14.99 -1.13 -17.51
C GLN A 90 15.38 0.31 -17.19
N VAL A 91 15.31 0.67 -15.91
CA VAL A 91 15.64 2.02 -15.43
C VAL A 91 16.73 1.94 -14.38
N LYS A 92 17.58 2.97 -14.30
CA LYS A 92 18.61 3.07 -13.28
C LYS A 92 18.20 4.13 -12.26
N LEU A 93 18.27 3.79 -10.98
CA LEU A 93 18.05 4.76 -9.92
C LEU A 93 19.26 5.69 -9.78
N LYS A 94 19.01 6.93 -9.36
CA LYS A 94 20.08 7.91 -9.08
C LYS A 94 20.80 7.63 -7.75
N GLN A 95 20.13 6.94 -6.82
CA GLN A 95 20.61 6.64 -5.48
C GLN A 95 19.94 5.38 -4.94
N ASP A 96 20.60 4.76 -3.98
CA ASP A 96 20.10 3.57 -3.30
C ASP A 96 18.80 3.88 -2.53
N LEU A 97 17.87 2.93 -2.54
CA LEU A 97 16.63 3.01 -1.76
C LEU A 97 16.40 1.73 -0.96
N TYR A 98 16.07 1.91 0.32
CA TYR A 98 15.60 0.88 1.23
C TYR A 98 14.13 1.15 1.52
N LEU A 99 13.26 0.19 1.20
CA LEU A 99 11.82 0.30 1.38
C LEU A 99 11.37 -0.62 2.52
N TYR A 100 10.69 -0.05 3.50
CA TYR A 100 10.08 -0.77 4.61
C TYR A 100 8.65 -0.30 4.82
N LYS A 101 7.67 -1.10 4.41
CA LYS A 101 6.24 -0.73 4.45
C LYS A 101 6.03 0.63 3.75
N ASN A 102 5.65 1.67 4.48
CA ASN A 102 5.44 3.04 4.01
C ASN A 102 6.60 3.98 4.34
N TRP A 103 7.77 3.44 4.67
CA TRP A 103 8.98 4.18 4.98
C TRP A 103 10.05 3.91 3.94
N VAL A 104 10.82 4.94 3.62
CA VAL A 104 11.97 4.88 2.73
C VAL A 104 13.18 5.48 3.39
N SER A 105 14.33 4.90 3.08
CA SER A 105 15.63 5.39 3.50
C SER A 105 16.62 5.27 2.35
N THR A 106 17.59 6.17 2.29
CA THR A 106 18.67 6.15 1.29
C THR A 106 19.97 5.59 1.88
N ASP A 107 20.03 5.42 3.20
CA ASP A 107 21.21 5.01 3.95
C ASP A 107 20.93 3.91 4.99
N LYS A 108 19.68 3.42 5.03
CA LYS A 108 19.11 2.48 6.00
C LYS A 108 19.04 3.02 7.45
N ARG A 109 19.39 4.28 7.68
CA ARG A 109 19.48 4.89 9.02
C ARG A 109 18.40 5.95 9.22
N GLN A 110 18.27 6.86 8.27
CA GLN A 110 17.26 7.91 8.29
C GLN A 110 16.07 7.45 7.47
N TRP A 111 14.93 7.32 8.13
CA TRP A 111 13.69 6.83 7.54
C TRP A 111 12.66 7.95 7.53
N VAL A 112 12.10 8.18 6.35
CA VAL A 112 11.03 9.14 6.12
C VAL A 112 9.85 8.40 5.50
N LYS A 113 8.64 8.95 5.61
CA LYS A 113 7.50 8.34 4.93
C LYS A 113 7.70 8.43 3.42
N ASP A 114 7.32 7.38 2.72
CA ASP A 114 7.42 7.28 1.26
C ASP A 114 6.76 8.48 0.56
N ALA A 115 5.56 8.86 0.99
CA ALA A 115 4.81 10.00 0.48
C ALA A 115 5.50 11.35 0.67
N ASP A 116 6.42 11.46 1.64
CA ASP A 116 7.19 12.67 1.91
C ASP A 116 8.54 12.69 1.15
N ALA A 117 8.99 11.53 0.66
CA ALA A 117 10.30 11.39 0.02
C ALA A 117 10.23 11.23 -1.50
N ILE A 118 9.20 10.56 -2.01
CA ILE A 118 9.10 10.14 -3.41
C ILE A 118 7.71 10.48 -3.94
N THR A 119 7.65 11.00 -5.15
CA THR A 119 6.40 11.20 -5.92
C THR A 119 6.47 10.39 -7.20
N GLY A 120 5.42 9.62 -7.48
CA GLY A 120 5.25 8.91 -8.74
C GLY A 120 4.06 9.45 -9.52
N ASN A 121 4.24 9.71 -10.81
CA ASN A 121 3.14 10.10 -11.71
C ASN A 121 3.09 9.15 -12.91
N VAL A 122 1.87 8.90 -13.40
CA VAL A 122 1.64 8.18 -14.65
C VAL A 122 0.77 9.05 -15.53
N HIS A 123 1.28 9.42 -16.70
CA HIS A 123 0.55 10.16 -17.71
C HIS A 123 0.20 9.21 -18.85
N VAL A 124 -1.09 9.17 -19.21
CA VAL A 124 -1.58 8.39 -20.34
C VAL A 124 -2.21 9.35 -21.34
N LYS A 125 -1.68 9.37 -22.55
CA LYS A 125 -2.29 10.04 -23.70
C LYS A 125 -2.85 8.98 -24.62
N LEU A 126 -4.14 9.03 -24.88
CA LEU A 126 -4.79 8.14 -25.84
C LEU A 126 -4.85 8.82 -27.21
N PRO A 127 -4.74 8.03 -28.30
CA PRO A 127 -5.11 8.51 -29.62
C PRO A 127 -6.57 8.93 -29.65
N GLY A 128 -6.87 9.98 -30.41
CA GLY A 128 -8.23 10.48 -30.58
C GLY A 128 -8.31 11.55 -31.65
N TYR A 129 -9.51 12.10 -31.85
CA TYR A 129 -9.73 13.14 -32.85
C TYR A 129 -8.81 14.36 -32.61
N ASP A 130 -8.74 14.83 -31.36
CA ASP A 130 -7.91 15.97 -30.98
C ASP A 130 -6.43 15.61 -30.76
N ASN A 131 -6.09 14.31 -30.77
CA ASN A 131 -4.73 13.80 -30.61
C ASN A 131 -4.50 12.60 -31.54
N PRO A 132 -4.30 12.80 -32.85
CA PRO A 132 -4.25 11.71 -33.84
C PRO A 132 -2.92 10.93 -33.80
N GLN A 133 -2.04 11.24 -32.86
CA GLN A 133 -0.76 10.56 -32.69
C GLN A 133 -0.91 9.24 -31.94
N ALA A 134 0.14 8.41 -31.98
CA ALA A 134 0.20 7.19 -31.19
C ALA A 134 0.00 7.49 -29.69
N GLY A 135 -0.60 6.53 -28.99
CA GLY A 135 -0.80 6.63 -27.56
C GLY A 135 0.55 6.64 -26.83
N GLU A 136 0.63 7.38 -25.74
CA GLU A 136 1.84 7.52 -24.93
C GLU A 136 1.52 7.19 -23.48
N VAL A 137 2.42 6.43 -22.85
CA VAL A 137 2.42 6.22 -21.39
C VAL A 137 3.77 6.70 -20.87
N LEU A 138 3.75 7.75 -20.05
CA LEU A 138 4.92 8.27 -19.36
C LEU A 138 4.80 7.95 -17.87
N ILE A 139 5.88 7.38 -17.30
CA ILE A 139 5.99 7.09 -15.87
C ILE A 139 7.12 7.94 -15.33
N GLU A 140 6.83 8.74 -14.32
CA GLU A 140 7.81 9.61 -13.65
C GLU A 140 7.94 9.21 -12.19
N LEU A 141 9.17 9.18 -11.69
CA LEU A 141 9.47 8.99 -10.28
C LEU A 141 10.49 10.05 -9.87
N ASN A 142 10.11 10.89 -8.91
CA ASN A 142 10.89 12.03 -8.48
C ASN A 142 11.08 11.99 -6.96
N THR A 143 12.27 12.37 -6.51
CA THR A 143 12.51 12.67 -5.08
C THR A 143 11.92 14.03 -4.74
N LYS A 144 11.28 14.16 -3.58
CA LYS A 144 10.90 15.48 -3.05
C LYS A 144 12.14 16.15 -2.45
N SER A 145 12.38 17.39 -2.85
CA SER A 145 13.49 18.25 -2.37
C SER A 145 13.03 19.15 -1.24
#